data_AF-A0A2D6EZF0-F1
#
_entry.id   AF-A0A2D6EZF0-F1
#
_cell.length_a   1.000
_cell.length_b   1.000
_cell.length_c   1.000
_cell.angle_alpha   90.00
_cell.angle_beta   90.00
_cell.angle_gamma   90.00
#
_symmetry.space_group_name_H-M   'P 1'
#
loop_
_entity.id
_entity.type
_entity.pdbx_description
1 polymer ?
#
loop_
_entity_poly.entity_id
_entity_poly.type
_entity_poly.pdbx_seq_one_letter_code
_entity_poly.pdbx_strand_id
1 'polypeptide(L)'
;MNSIDLLLDDDNELKFKVSIQGTRPGNAFCRFMIEGPEMSYSFDGNVTDSGDVSVVVPSFKNILKEGIYDTRLEVFVNDRYFVPLKLKADFRQSINVIAESFNSERKKPKATAAFISNNSKKKKTTPNTKRKIAETKTKRNSPTLTDNDLLSIIRNAVRGDSK
;
A
#
# COMPACT_ATOMS: atom_id res chain seq x y z
N MET A 1 -13.19 -23.26 -18.23
CA MET A 1 -11.72 -23.13 -18.33
C MET A 1 -11.21 -22.82 -16.93
N ASN A 2 -10.12 -23.44 -16.50
CA ASN A 2 -9.56 -23.15 -15.18
C ASN A 2 -8.84 -21.80 -15.24
N SER A 3 -9.26 -20.86 -14.39
CA SER A 3 -8.64 -19.55 -14.24
C SER A 3 -8.09 -19.38 -12.83
N ILE A 4 -6.98 -18.66 -12.72
CA ILE A 4 -6.37 -18.27 -11.45
C ILE A 4 -6.31 -16.75 -11.39
N ASP A 5 -6.58 -16.18 -10.22
CA ASP A 5 -6.49 -14.73 -10.00
C ASP A 5 -5.12 -14.43 -9.38
N LEU A 6 -4.38 -13.51 -9.99
CA LEU A 6 -3.05 -13.08 -9.54
C LEU A 6 -3.03 -11.57 -9.30
N LEU A 7 -2.29 -11.15 -8.29
CA LEU A 7 -2.11 -9.74 -7.98
C LEU A 7 -0.87 -9.20 -8.68
N LEU A 8 -1.00 -8.05 -9.33
CA LEU A 8 0.12 -7.37 -9.98
C LEU A 8 1.07 -6.71 -8.98
N ASP A 9 0.55 -6.30 -7.83
CA ASP A 9 1.31 -5.52 -6.84
C ASP A 9 2.07 -6.40 -5.84
N ASP A 10 1.69 -7.67 -5.70
CA ASP A 10 2.23 -8.61 -4.72
C ASP A 10 2.88 -9.83 -5.39
N ASP A 11 3.72 -10.53 -4.63
CA ASP A 11 4.25 -11.83 -5.02
C ASP A 11 3.17 -12.91 -4.88
N ASN A 12 3.03 -13.75 -5.90
CA ASN A 12 2.04 -14.81 -5.95
C ASN A 12 2.73 -16.18 -5.82
N GLU A 13 2.43 -16.92 -4.75
CA GLU A 13 2.90 -18.30 -4.58
C GLU A 13 1.87 -19.27 -5.19
N LEU A 14 2.31 -20.04 -6.19
CA LEU A 14 1.49 -21.04 -6.88
C LEU A 14 1.96 -22.44 -6.52
N LYS A 15 1.02 -23.30 -6.12
CA LYS A 15 1.29 -24.71 -5.77
C LYS A 15 0.55 -25.63 -6.70
N PHE A 16 1.27 -26.56 -7.29
CA PHE A 16 0.76 -27.56 -8.20
C PHE A 16 1.16 -28.95 -7.74
N LYS A 17 0.29 -29.94 -7.97
CA LYS A 17 0.61 -31.33 -7.73
C LYS A 17 0.87 -32.02 -9.07
N VAL A 18 2.08 -32.53 -9.26
CA VAL A 18 2.50 -33.18 -10.51
C VAL A 18 2.89 -34.62 -10.21
N SER A 19 2.25 -35.57 -10.89
CA SER A 19 2.61 -36.99 -10.80
C SER A 19 3.33 -37.41 -12.08
N ILE A 20 4.60 -37.78 -11.96
CA ILE A 20 5.39 -38.30 -13.07
C ILE A 20 5.36 -39.82 -12.96
N GLN A 21 4.76 -40.47 -13.96
CA GLN A 21 4.70 -41.93 -14.05
C GLN A 21 5.70 -42.42 -15.11
N GLY A 22 6.52 -43.41 -14.76
CA GLY A 22 7.50 -43.98 -15.68
C GLY A 22 8.33 -45.08 -15.04
N THR A 23 9.00 -45.87 -15.88
CA THR A 23 9.84 -47.00 -15.45
C THR A 23 11.27 -46.60 -15.10
N ARG A 24 11.71 -45.39 -15.49
CA ARG A 24 13.06 -44.88 -15.22
C ARG A 24 12.98 -43.69 -14.27
N PRO A 25 13.79 -43.67 -13.19
CA PRO A 25 13.99 -42.45 -12.42
C PRO A 25 14.71 -41.44 -13.33
N GLY A 26 14.22 -40.21 -13.34
CA GLY A 26 14.79 -39.12 -14.11
C GLY A 26 14.74 -37.83 -13.31
N ASN A 27 15.71 -36.95 -13.51
CA ASN A 27 15.67 -35.63 -12.92
C ASN A 27 14.56 -34.85 -13.62
N ALA A 28 13.62 -34.34 -12.83
CA ALA A 28 12.52 -33.53 -13.31
C ALA A 28 12.70 -32.09 -12.83
N PHE A 29 12.48 -31.14 -13.74
CA PHE A 29 12.35 -29.74 -13.39
C PHE A 29 11.09 -29.17 -14.02
N CYS A 30 10.50 -28.19 -13.33
CA CYS A 30 9.24 -27.59 -13.71
C CYS A 30 9.43 -26.10 -13.95
N ARG A 31 8.60 -25.55 -14.83
CA ARG A 31 8.63 -24.13 -15.19
C ARG A 31 7.23 -23.62 -15.45
N PHE A 32 6.89 -22.49 -14.87
CA PHE A 32 5.63 -21.81 -15.13
C PHE A 32 5.85 -20.70 -16.13
N MET A 33 5.05 -20.71 -17.19
CA MET A 33 5.13 -19.76 -18.29
C MET A 33 3.89 -18.88 -18.34
N ILE A 34 4.10 -17.59 -18.54
CA ILE A 34 3.05 -16.60 -18.81
C ILE A 34 3.29 -16.03 -20.20
N GLU A 35 2.31 -16.20 -21.08
CA GLU A 35 2.35 -15.71 -22.46
C GLU A 35 1.73 -14.31 -22.50
N GLY A 36 2.59 -13.29 -22.58
CA GLY A 36 2.18 -11.93 -22.88
C GLY A 36 2.10 -11.65 -24.39
N PRO A 37 1.48 -10.54 -24.79
CA PRO A 37 1.32 -10.19 -26.21
C PRO A 37 2.66 -9.88 -26.92
N GLU A 38 3.63 -9.30 -26.20
CA GLU A 38 4.94 -8.93 -26.75
C GLU A 38 6.10 -9.78 -26.21
N MET A 39 5.97 -10.26 -24.97
CA MET A 39 7.00 -11.06 -24.30
C MET A 39 6.36 -12.14 -23.44
N SER A 40 7.11 -13.24 -23.26
CA SER A 40 6.73 -14.33 -22.36
C SER A 40 7.66 -14.34 -21.15
N TYR A 41 7.09 -14.67 -19.99
CA TYR A 41 7.81 -14.76 -18.73
C TYR A 41 7.88 -16.21 -18.28
N SER A 42 9.01 -16.54 -17.66
CA SER A 42 9.36 -17.89 -17.28
C SER A 42 9.80 -17.90 -15.83
N PHE A 43 9.18 -18.75 -15.02
CA PHE A 43 9.46 -18.90 -13.60
C PHE A 43 9.82 -20.34 -13.29
N ASP A 44 10.97 -20.53 -12.66
CA ASP A 44 11.41 -21.86 -12.26
C ASP A 44 10.54 -22.38 -11.10
N GLY A 45 10.10 -23.62 -11.22
CA GLY A 45 9.36 -24.32 -10.18
C GLY A 45 10.28 -25.15 -9.30
N ASN A 46 10.13 -25.01 -7.99
CA ASN A 46 10.77 -25.87 -7.02
C ASN A 46 9.95 -27.15 -6.83
N VAL A 47 10.54 -28.29 -7.14
CA VAL A 47 9.91 -29.61 -7.05
C VAL A 47 10.34 -30.28 -5.75
N THR A 48 9.37 -30.66 -4.92
CA THR A 48 9.60 -31.45 -3.71
C THR A 48 9.58 -32.94 -4.05
N ASP A 49 10.26 -33.78 -3.26
CA ASP A 49 10.31 -35.24 -3.45
C ASP A 49 8.93 -35.91 -3.51
N SER A 50 7.90 -35.28 -2.92
CA SER A 50 6.50 -35.74 -2.93
C SER A 50 5.75 -35.48 -4.25
N GLY A 51 6.37 -34.79 -5.21
CA GLY A 51 5.72 -34.37 -6.48
C GLY A 51 4.94 -33.06 -6.39
N ASP A 52 5.06 -32.33 -5.28
CA ASP A 52 4.52 -30.99 -5.14
C ASP A 52 5.48 -29.96 -5.74
N VAL A 53 4.94 -29.05 -6.55
CA VAL A 53 5.70 -28.00 -7.25
C VAL A 53 5.24 -26.64 -6.72
N SER A 54 6.17 -25.84 -6.19
CA SER A 54 5.92 -24.45 -5.82
C SER A 54 6.61 -23.51 -6.80
N VAL A 55 5.90 -22.46 -7.23
CA VAL A 55 6.41 -21.41 -8.11
C VAL A 55 6.09 -20.07 -7.47
N VAL A 56 7.09 -19.20 -7.39
CA VAL A 56 6.90 -17.82 -6.96
C VAL A 56 6.88 -16.92 -8.20
N VAL A 57 5.74 -16.28 -8.44
CA VAL A 57 5.58 -15.27 -9.48
C VAL A 57 5.71 -13.90 -8.82
N PRO A 58 6.77 -13.13 -9.09
CA PRO A 58 7.01 -11.86 -8.43
C PRO A 58 5.98 -10.80 -8.85
N SER A 59 5.90 -9.74 -8.05
CA SER A 59 5.14 -8.53 -8.40
C SER A 59 5.53 -7.99 -9.78
N PHE A 60 4.52 -7.70 -10.60
CA PHE A 60 4.66 -7.19 -11.96
C PHE A 60 4.16 -5.75 -12.09
N LYS A 61 4.14 -5.00 -10.99
CA LYS A 61 3.74 -3.59 -10.98
C LYS A 61 4.51 -2.83 -12.06
N ASN A 62 3.78 -2.21 -12.99
CA ASN A 62 4.29 -1.47 -14.15
C ASN A 62 4.98 -2.30 -15.26
N ILE A 63 5.06 -3.62 -15.11
CA ILE A 63 5.66 -4.53 -16.10
C ILE A 63 4.57 -5.16 -16.97
N LEU A 64 3.54 -5.71 -16.32
CA LEU A 64 2.35 -6.25 -16.97
C LEU A 64 1.14 -5.34 -16.74
N LYS A 65 0.24 -5.30 -17.72
CA LYS A 65 -1.06 -4.64 -17.59
C LYS A 65 -2.07 -5.62 -17.00
N GLU A 66 -3.10 -5.10 -16.37
CA GLU A 66 -4.24 -5.91 -15.96
C GLU A 66 -4.87 -6.63 -17.14
N GLY A 67 -5.38 -7.83 -16.88
CA GLY A 67 -6.08 -8.63 -17.87
C GLY A 67 -5.78 -10.12 -17.78
N ILE A 68 -6.31 -10.84 -18.75
CA ILE A 68 -6.26 -12.30 -18.80
C ILE A 68 -5.13 -12.74 -19.73
N TYR A 69 -4.22 -13.54 -19.20
CA TYR A 69 -3.05 -14.07 -19.92
C TYR A 69 -3.11 -15.59 -19.99
N ASP A 70 -2.64 -16.14 -21.10
CA ASP A 70 -2.50 -17.59 -21.22
C ASP A 70 -1.25 -18.04 -20.45
N THR A 71 -1.41 -19.12 -19.69
CA THR A 71 -0.33 -19.65 -18.86
C THR A 71 -0.26 -21.16 -18.99
N ARG A 72 0.94 -21.70 -18.75
CA ARG A 72 1.17 -23.13 -18.83
C ARG A 72 2.23 -23.58 -17.85
N LEU A 73 2.02 -24.74 -17.26
CA LEU A 73 3.04 -25.44 -16.50
C LEU A 73 3.77 -26.39 -17.46
N GLU A 74 5.06 -26.18 -17.57
CA GLU A 74 5.98 -27.01 -18.35
C GLU A 74 6.74 -27.94 -17.40
N VAL A 75 6.84 -29.20 -17.78
CA VAL A 75 7.58 -30.22 -17.03
C VAL A 75 8.57 -30.87 -17.96
N PHE A 76 9.83 -30.86 -17.55
CA PHE A 76 10.93 -31.45 -18.28
C PHE A 76 11.42 -32.67 -17.50
N VAL A 77 11.50 -33.81 -18.17
CA VAL A 77 11.98 -35.06 -17.58
C VAL A 77 13.03 -35.65 -18.51
N ASN A 78 14.28 -35.63 -18.08
CA ASN A 78 15.43 -35.90 -18.96
C ASN A 78 15.35 -35.01 -20.22
N ASP A 79 15.27 -35.59 -21.42
CA ASP A 79 15.19 -34.85 -22.69
C ASP A 79 13.76 -34.68 -23.24
N ARG A 80 12.73 -34.92 -22.40
CA ARG A 80 11.33 -34.84 -22.82
C ARG A 80 10.63 -33.64 -22.22
N TYR A 81 9.82 -32.99 -23.03
CA TYR A 81 9.01 -31.83 -22.68
C TYR A 81 7.53 -32.20 -22.61
N PHE A 82 6.87 -31.77 -21.54
CA PHE A 82 5.45 -31.97 -21.31
C PHE A 82 4.79 -30.67 -20.86
N VAL A 83 3.52 -30.49 -21.25
CA VAL A 83 2.66 -29.38 -20.80
C VAL A 83 1.42 -29.96 -20.13
N PRO A 84 1.53 -30.46 -18.88
CA PRO A 84 0.42 -31.12 -18.21
C PRO A 84 -0.75 -30.18 -17.88
N LEU A 85 -0.51 -28.87 -17.76
CA LEU A 85 -1.51 -27.91 -17.32
C LEU A 85 -1.46 -26.62 -18.14
N LYS A 86 -2.62 -26.20 -18.64
CA LYS A 86 -2.84 -24.91 -19.30
C LYS A 86 -3.96 -24.17 -18.57
N LEU A 87 -3.70 -22.94 -18.18
CA LEU A 87 -4.60 -22.12 -17.37
C LEU A 87 -4.69 -20.72 -17.97
N LYS A 88 -5.70 -19.96 -17.56
CA LYS A 88 -5.74 -18.52 -17.78
C LYS A 88 -5.48 -17.80 -16.46
N ALA A 89 -4.51 -16.89 -16.43
CA ALA A 89 -4.26 -16.06 -15.26
C ALA A 89 -4.89 -14.69 -15.45
N ASP A 90 -5.76 -14.28 -14.53
CA ASP A 90 -6.33 -12.94 -14.48
C ASP A 90 -5.51 -12.08 -13.52
N PHE A 91 -4.74 -11.15 -14.09
CA PHE A 91 -3.90 -10.21 -13.35
C PHE A 91 -4.68 -8.96 -12.99
N ARG A 92 -4.77 -8.65 -11.70
CA ARG A 92 -5.49 -7.48 -11.17
C ARG A 92 -4.61 -6.70 -10.18
N GLN A 93 -4.79 -5.38 -10.10
CA GLN A 93 -4.19 -4.60 -9.02
C GLN A 93 -4.93 -4.81 -7.71
N SER A 94 -4.20 -4.69 -6.60
CA SER A 94 -4.82 -4.74 -5.28
C SER A 94 -5.59 -3.44 -4.99
N ILE A 95 -6.66 -3.54 -4.20
CA ILE A 95 -7.47 -2.36 -3.83
C ILE A 95 -6.63 -1.48 -2.89
N ASN A 96 -6.30 -0.27 -3.34
CA ASN A 96 -5.62 0.73 -2.52
C ASN A 96 -6.62 1.77 -1.97
N VAL A 97 -6.69 1.91 -0.65
CA VAL A 97 -7.59 2.88 0.02
C VAL A 97 -6.78 4.10 0.46
N ILE A 98 -6.98 5.23 -0.22
CA ILE A 98 -6.34 6.50 0.12
C ILE A 98 -7.37 7.40 0.83
N ALA A 99 -7.10 7.77 2.08
CA ALA A 99 -7.91 8.71 2.85
C ALA A 99 -7.17 10.05 2.97
N GLU A 100 -7.74 11.10 2.39
CA GLU A 100 -7.21 12.46 2.52
C GLU A 100 -8.00 13.24 3.58
N SER A 101 -7.28 13.85 4.54
CA SER A 101 -7.87 14.79 5.49
C SER A 101 -7.73 16.21 4.94
N PHE A 102 -8.85 16.89 4.71
CA PHE A 102 -8.83 18.32 4.40
C PHE A 102 -9.21 19.14 5.63
N ASN A 103 -8.45 20.19 5.90
CA ASN A 103 -8.77 21.15 6.95
C ASN A 103 -9.60 22.28 6.35
N SER A 104 -10.88 22.35 6.70
CA SER A 104 -11.71 23.48 6.26
C SER A 104 -11.30 24.74 7.02
N GLU A 105 -10.76 25.73 6.32
CA GLU A 105 -10.49 27.03 6.92
C GLU A 105 -11.81 27.63 7.42
N ARG A 106 -11.95 27.73 8.75
CA ARG A 106 -13.09 28.39 9.38
C ARG A 106 -13.03 29.87 8.99
N LYS A 107 -13.95 30.31 8.11
CA LYS A 107 -14.15 31.74 7.83
C LYS A 107 -14.36 32.47 9.15
N LYS A 108 -13.40 33.30 9.54
CA LYS A 108 -13.52 34.14 10.74
C LYS A 108 -14.75 35.04 10.56
N PRO A 109 -15.73 35.06 11.49
CA PRO A 109 -16.88 35.92 11.35
C PRO A 109 -16.41 37.38 11.37
N LYS A 110 -16.75 38.13 10.31
CA LYS A 110 -16.55 39.58 10.28
C LYS A 110 -17.59 40.19 11.23
N ALA A 111 -17.15 40.57 12.42
CA ALA A 111 -17.98 41.33 13.35
C ALA A 111 -18.10 42.77 12.84
N THR A 112 -19.27 43.15 12.33
CA THR A 112 -19.61 44.54 12.04
C THR A 112 -20.16 45.16 13.31
N ALA A 113 -19.34 45.94 14.02
CA ALA A 113 -19.82 46.74 15.14
C ALA A 113 -20.55 47.98 14.59
N ALA A 114 -21.88 48.01 14.71
CA ALA A 114 -22.66 49.24 14.48
C ALA A 114 -22.55 50.12 15.73
N PHE A 115 -21.94 51.29 15.61
CA PHE A 115 -21.98 52.32 16.65
C PHE A 115 -23.36 52.98 16.64
N ILE A 116 -24.19 52.69 17.65
CA ILE A 116 -25.42 53.44 17.90
C ILE A 116 -25.03 54.70 18.67
N SER A 117 -24.94 55.83 17.96
CA SER A 117 -24.93 57.16 18.57
C SER A 117 -26.36 57.53 18.93
N ASN A 118 -26.74 57.41 20.20
CA ASN A 118 -27.96 58.01 20.71
C ASN A 118 -27.65 58.94 21.87
N ASN A 119 -27.79 60.23 21.59
CA ASN A 119 -27.65 61.32 22.53
C ASN A 119 -29.05 61.91 22.78
N SER A 120 -29.75 61.52 23.84
CA SER A 120 -30.57 62.41 24.71
C SER A 120 -31.44 61.67 25.74
N LYS A 121 -31.04 61.79 27.01
CA LYS A 121 -31.83 62.02 28.25
C LYS A 121 -33.19 61.31 28.47
N LYS A 122 -33.27 60.43 29.48
CA LYS A 122 -33.81 60.71 30.85
C LYS A 122 -33.79 59.46 31.78
N LYS A 123 -33.27 59.67 33.00
CA LYS A 123 -33.58 59.08 34.35
C LYS A 123 -34.64 57.96 34.39
N LYS A 124 -34.53 56.84 35.13
CA LYS A 124 -34.12 56.48 36.52
C LYS A 124 -34.27 54.93 36.56
N THR A 125 -33.50 54.04 37.21
CA THR A 125 -33.25 53.76 38.65
C THR A 125 -32.40 52.46 38.66
N THR A 126 -31.14 52.46 39.11
CA THR A 126 -30.60 51.85 40.37
C THR A 126 -30.89 50.35 40.61
N PRO A 127 -30.02 49.61 41.34
CA PRO A 127 -28.55 49.69 41.43
C PRO A 127 -27.85 48.29 41.48
N ASN A 128 -26.50 48.29 41.41
CA ASN A 128 -25.60 47.40 42.17
C ASN A 128 -25.59 45.88 41.83
N THR A 129 -24.50 45.11 41.81
CA THR A 129 -23.12 45.22 42.29
C THR A 129 -22.32 44.04 41.71
N LYS A 130 -21.00 44.21 41.57
CA LYS A 130 -19.90 43.24 41.80
C LYS A 130 -19.00 42.92 40.60
N ARG A 131 -17.83 43.56 40.69
CA ARG A 131 -16.50 43.19 40.18
C ARG A 131 -16.08 41.76 40.56
N LYS A 132 -15.32 41.10 39.68
CA LYS A 132 -13.89 40.67 39.80
C LYS A 132 -13.56 39.77 38.58
N ILE A 133 -12.64 40.13 37.67
CA ILE A 133 -11.16 39.95 37.72
C ILE A 133 -10.83 38.48 38.06
N ALA A 134 -10.07 37.66 37.32
CA ALA A 134 -9.22 37.79 36.13
C ALA A 134 -8.97 36.38 35.53
N GLU A 135 -8.70 36.29 34.23
CA GLU A 135 -8.07 35.11 33.64
C GLU A 135 -6.60 35.39 33.33
N THR A 136 -5.74 34.66 34.03
CA THR A 136 -4.30 34.56 33.78
C THR A 136 -4.07 33.79 32.48
N LYS A 137 -3.36 34.41 31.53
CA LYS A 137 -2.90 33.78 30.29
C LYS A 137 -1.75 32.82 30.58
N THR A 138 -1.86 31.56 30.19
CA THR A 138 -0.71 30.67 30.04
C THR A 138 -0.57 30.29 28.56
N LYS A 139 0.37 30.94 27.88
CA LYS A 139 0.83 30.55 26.54
C LYS A 139 1.61 29.24 26.62
N ARG A 140 1.24 28.23 25.85
CA ARG A 140 2.17 27.16 25.43
C ARG A 140 2.49 27.38 23.96
N ASN A 141 3.72 27.84 23.69
CA ASN A 141 4.32 27.82 22.37
C ASN A 141 4.72 26.37 22.08
N SER A 142 4.16 25.77 21.03
CA SER A 142 4.72 24.54 20.45
C SER A 142 5.88 24.91 19.53
N PRO A 143 7.07 24.30 19.67
CA PRO A 143 8.19 24.58 18.78
C PRO A 143 7.93 23.97 17.40
N THR A 144 7.97 24.79 16.36
CA THR A 144 8.04 24.32 14.97
C THR A 144 9.41 23.69 14.74
N LEU A 145 9.42 22.37 14.54
CA LEU A 145 10.61 21.62 14.13
C LEU A 145 11.08 22.14 12.78
N THR A 146 12.36 22.51 12.72
CA THR A 146 12.99 22.99 11.48
C THR A 146 13.75 21.86 10.81
N ASP A 147 14.03 21.98 9.51
CA ASP A 147 14.74 20.95 8.74
C ASP A 147 16.13 20.62 9.32
N ASN A 148 16.74 21.57 10.04
CA ASN A 148 17.99 21.36 10.76
C ASN A 148 17.85 20.40 11.95
N ASP A 149 16.67 20.37 12.60
CA ASP A 149 16.37 19.42 13.67
C ASP A 149 16.24 18.00 13.10
N LEU A 150 15.62 17.85 11.93
CA LEU A 150 15.50 16.56 11.23
C LEU A 150 16.87 16.02 10.79
N LEU A 151 17.74 16.89 10.28
CA LEU A 151 19.10 16.52 9.90
C LEU A 151 19.94 16.09 11.10
N SER A 152 19.73 16.69 12.27
CA SER A 152 20.43 16.30 13.51
C SER A 152 20.02 14.91 13.99
N ILE A 153 18.74 14.55 13.84
CA ILE A 153 18.20 13.24 14.23
C ILE A 153 18.75 12.15 13.30
N ILE A 154 18.76 12.39 11.98
CA ILE A 154 19.31 11.45 11.00
C ILE A 154 20.81 11.22 11.22
N ARG A 155 21.57 12.29 11.49
CA ARG A 155 23.01 12.19 11.74
C ARG A 155 23.35 11.42 13.03
N ASN A 156 22.48 11.49 14.04
CA ASN A 156 22.64 10.73 15.28
C ASN A 156 22.27 9.25 15.11
N ALA A 157 21.29 8.92 14.27
CA ALA A 157 20.92 7.53 13.97
C ALA A 157 22.03 6.79 13.21
N VAL A 158 22.74 7.47 12.30
CA VAL A 158 23.83 6.87 11.51
C VAL A 158 25.12 6.63 12.32
N ARG A 159 25.28 7.28 13.48
CA ARG A 159 26.46 7.12 14.36
C ARG A 159 26.26 6.11 15.50
N GLY A 160 25.13 5.41 15.54
CA GLY A 160 24.77 4.48 16.62
C GLY A 160 25.49 3.13 16.62
N ASP A 161 26.06 2.69 15.49
CA ASP A 161 26.68 1.36 15.36
C ASP A 161 28.21 1.39 15.48
N SER A 162 28.73 2.04 16.52
CA SER A 162 30.13 1.88 16.92
C SER A 162 30.29 2.07 18.43
N LYS A 163 29.82 1.08 19.19
CA LYS A 163 30.47 0.62 20.42
C LYS A 163 29.99 -0.77 20.80
#